data_AF-A0A8T3XXT4-F1
#
_entry.id   AF-A0A8T3XXT4-F1
#
_cell.length_a   1.000
_cell.length_b   1.000
_cell.length_c   1.000
_cell.angle_alpha   90.00
_cell.angle_beta   90.00
_cell.angle_gamma   90.00
#
_symmetry.space_group_name_H-M   'P 1'
#
loop_
_entity.id
_entity.type
_entity.pdbx_description
1 polymer ?
#
loop_
_entity_poly.entity_id
_entity_poly.type
_entity_poly.pdbx_seq_one_letter_code
_entity_poly.pdbx_strand_id
1 'polypeptide(L)'
;MNNYLFEVIDKTGRKIRLTEEQWGHIKRDHPLVEEEEIKQTLTNPLRIVQKSKGKCFYYQYFKYKELPHRHLKVIVRYLNGNGFVITAHFVRYIN
;
A
#
# COMPACT_ATOMS: atom_id res chain seq x y z
N MET A 1 -10.57 15.65 13.11
CA MET A 1 -11.25 14.38 12.77
C MET A 1 -10.32 13.62 11.85
N ASN A 2 -9.97 12.36 12.14
CA ASN A 2 -9.16 11.57 11.21
C ASN A 2 -10.06 11.15 10.04
N ASN A 3 -9.99 11.87 8.92
CA ASN A 3 -10.71 11.50 7.71
C ASN A 3 -10.01 10.30 7.06
N TYR A 4 -10.57 9.12 7.28
CA TYR A 4 -10.14 7.91 6.58
C TYR A 4 -10.67 7.97 5.16
N LEU A 5 -9.77 7.83 4.18
CA LEU A 5 -10.16 7.63 2.80
C LEU A 5 -10.75 6.22 2.65
N PHE A 6 -10.05 5.23 3.20
CA PHE A 6 -10.59 3.87 3.33
C PHE A 6 -9.96 3.10 4.49
N GLU A 7 -10.62 2.00 4.83
CA GLU A 7 -10.13 0.97 5.73
C GLU A 7 -10.36 -0.41 5.12
N VAL A 8 -9.39 -1.31 5.26
CA VAL A 8 -9.44 -2.64 4.65
C VAL A 8 -8.80 -3.68 5.57
N ILE A 9 -9.25 -4.92 5.48
CA ILE A 9 -8.58 -6.05 6.12
C ILE A 9 -7.55 -6.60 5.14
N ASP A 10 -6.30 -6.67 5.57
CA ASP A 10 -5.22 -7.19 4.76
C ASP A 10 -5.26 -8.72 4.64
N LYS A 11 -4.39 -9.27 3.79
CA LYS A 11 -4.27 -10.72 3.59
C LYS A 11 -3.98 -11.52 4.87
N THR A 12 -3.48 -10.88 5.93
CA THR A 12 -3.15 -11.50 7.22
C THR A 12 -4.26 -11.34 8.27
N GLY A 13 -5.40 -10.74 7.92
CA GLY A 13 -6.52 -10.51 8.84
C GLY A 13 -6.36 -9.26 9.71
N ARG A 14 -5.42 -8.36 9.39
CA ARG A 14 -5.19 -7.12 10.14
C ARG A 14 -5.84 -5.94 9.44
N LYS A 15 -6.42 -5.04 10.23
CA LYS A 15 -7.05 -3.81 9.75
C LYS A 15 -5.98 -2.80 9.35
N ILE A 16 -6.07 -2.26 8.14
CA ILE A 16 -5.20 -1.21 7.62
C ILE A 16 -6.05 -0.02 7.19
N ARG A 17 -5.64 1.19 7.57
CA ARG A 17 -6.26 2.44 7.14
C ARG A 17 -5.35 3.29 6.25
N LEU A 18 -5.97 4.10 5.39
CA LEU A 18 -5.33 5.21 4.69
C LEU A 18 -6.13 6.48 4.96
N THR A 19 -5.47 7.56 5.39
CA THR A 19 -6.11 8.87 5.59
C THR A 19 -6.03 9.72 4.32
N GLU A 20 -6.89 10.73 4.21
CA GLU A 20 -6.82 11.72 3.12
C GLU A 20 -5.48 12.47 3.08
N GLU A 21 -4.89 12.76 4.25
CA GLU A 21 -3.55 13.38 4.35
C GLU A 21 -2.46 12.48 3.75
N GLN A 22 -2.43 11.20 4.14
CA GLN A 22 -1.49 10.22 3.59
C GLN A 22 -1.70 10.03 2.10
N TRP A 23 -2.96 10.01 1.65
CA TRP A 23 -3.31 9.95 0.25
C TRP A 23 -2.82 11.16 -0.53
N GLY A 24 -2.97 12.36 0.01
CA GLY A 24 -2.43 13.60 -0.58
C GLY A 24 -0.92 13.54 -0.78
N HIS A 25 -0.17 13.03 0.20
CA HIS A 25 1.26 12.79 0.06
C HIS A 25 1.59 11.76 -1.04
N ILE A 26 0.87 10.63 -1.07
CA ILE A 26 1.06 9.60 -2.10
C ILE A 26 0.76 10.15 -3.49
N LYS A 27 -0.35 10.86 -3.70
CA LYS A 27 -0.70 11.39 -5.03
C LYS A 27 0.21 12.51 -5.48
N ARG A 28 0.72 13.34 -4.57
CA ARG A 28 1.69 14.38 -4.91
C ARG A 28 3.00 13.80 -5.42
N ASP A 29 3.54 12.80 -4.72
CA ASP A 29 4.86 12.24 -5.03
C ASP A 29 4.77 11.09 -6.07
N HIS A 30 3.62 10.43 -6.16
CA HIS A 30 3.35 9.26 -7.00
C HIS A 30 1.95 9.35 -7.66
N PRO A 31 1.75 10.28 -8.61
CA PRO A 31 0.44 10.60 -9.19
C PRO A 31 -0.20 9.45 -9.99
N LEU A 32 0.57 8.43 -10.35
CA LEU A 32 0.10 7.27 -11.13
C LEU A 32 -0.50 6.16 -10.27
N VAL A 33 -0.38 6.24 -8.94
CA VAL A 33 -0.98 5.28 -8.01
C VAL A 33 -2.45 5.62 -7.83
N GLU A 34 -3.29 4.59 -7.91
CA GLU A 34 -4.72 4.69 -7.65
C GLU A 34 -5.10 4.00 -6.33
N GLU A 35 -6.16 4.50 -5.68
CA GLU A 35 -6.61 4.02 -4.37
C GLU A 35 -6.97 2.52 -4.42
N GLU A 36 -7.65 2.11 -5.48
CA GLU A 36 -8.08 0.72 -5.67
C GLU A 36 -6.88 -0.23 -5.83
N GLU A 37 -5.79 0.24 -6.43
CA GLU A 37 -4.56 -0.55 -6.57
C GLU A 37 -3.91 -0.80 -5.20
N ILE A 38 -3.97 0.19 -4.31
CA ILE A 38 -3.52 0.02 -2.92
C ILE A 38 -4.40 -1.01 -2.22
N LYS A 39 -5.73 -0.89 -2.30
CA LYS A 39 -6.66 -1.86 -1.71
C LYS A 39 -6.39 -3.28 -2.20
N GLN A 40 -6.29 -3.46 -3.52
CA GLN A 40 -5.97 -4.77 -4.12
C GLN A 40 -4.62 -5.30 -3.65
N THR A 41 -3.61 -4.43 -3.52
CA THR A 41 -2.29 -4.83 -3.04
C THR A 41 -2.31 -5.27 -1.57
N LEU A 42 -3.19 -4.70 -0.74
CA LEU A 42 -3.33 -5.09 0.67
C LEU A 42 -4.17 -6.37 0.86
N THR A 43 -5.24 -6.54 0.09
CA THR A 43 -6.16 -7.70 0.20
C THR A 43 -5.65 -8.94 -0.51
N ASN A 44 -5.02 -8.77 -1.67
CA ASN A 44 -4.49 -9.85 -2.48
C ASN A 44 -3.07 -9.52 -2.97
N PRO A 45 -2.06 -9.43 -2.09
CA PRO A 45 -0.69 -9.18 -2.48
C PRO A 45 -0.10 -10.37 -3.24
N LEU A 46 0.75 -10.07 -4.23
CA LEU A 46 1.66 -11.04 -4.82
C LEU A 46 2.72 -11.47 -3.81
N ARG A 47 3.23 -10.53 -3.01
CA ARG A 47 4.24 -10.81 -1.98
C ARG A 47 4.14 -9.84 -0.82
N ILE A 48 4.39 -10.35 0.39
CA ILE A 48 4.53 -9.54 1.61
C ILE A 48 5.95 -9.75 2.14
N VAL A 49 6.66 -8.66 2.44
CA VAL A 49 8.01 -8.69 3.00
C VAL A 49 8.04 -7.91 4.30
N GLN A 50 8.32 -8.59 5.41
CA GLN A 50 8.59 -7.93 6.68
C GLN A 50 10.00 -7.33 6.65
N LYS A 51 10.12 -6.01 6.83
CA LYS A 51 11.42 -5.32 6.78
C LYS A 51 11.96 -4.95 8.15
N SER A 52 11.09 -4.64 9.10
CA SER A 52 11.47 -4.39 10.49
C SER A 52 10.27 -4.68 11.41
N LYS A 53 10.47 -4.58 12.72
CA LYS A 53 9.38 -4.72 13.70
C LYS A 53 8.25 -3.75 13.35
N GLY A 54 7.07 -4.30 13.03
CA GLY A 54 5.89 -3.53 12.65
C GLY A 54 5.95 -2.83 11.29
N LYS A 55 6.90 -3.13 10.39
CA LYS A 55 6.95 -2.56 9.03
C LYS A 55 6.93 -3.66 7.98
N CYS A 56 5.93 -3.62 7.10
CA CYS A 56 5.75 -4.60 6.03
C CYS A 56 5.61 -3.90 4.67
N PHE A 57 6.18 -4.52 3.65
CA PHE A 57 6.04 -4.10 2.25
C PHE A 57 5.15 -5.09 1.53
N TYR A 58 4.06 -4.60 0.96
CA TYR A 58 3.13 -5.35 0.14
C TYR A 58 3.45 -5.05 -1.32
N TYR A 59 3.46 -6.09 -2.15
CA TYR A 59 3.73 -5.98 -3.57
C TYR A 59 2.59 -6.58 -4.36
N GLN A 60 2.19 -5.92 -5.45
CA GLN A 60 1.30 -6.46 -6.46
C GLN A 60 1.79 -6.08 -7.85
N TYR A 61 1.54 -6.93 -8.84
CA TYR A 61 1.87 -6.70 -10.23
C TYR A 61 0.63 -6.35 -11.06
N PHE A 62 0.68 -5.22 -11.77
CA PHE A 62 -0.41 -4.71 -12.59
C PHE A 62 -0.06 -4.82 -14.08
N LYS A 63 -0.48 -5.92 -14.71
CA LYS A 63 -0.16 -6.23 -16.12
C LYS A 63 -0.72 -5.19 -17.11
N TYR A 64 -1.88 -4.58 -16.78
CA TYR A 64 -2.60 -3.66 -17.65
C TYR A 64 -2.01 -2.25 -17.70
N LYS A 65 -1.08 -1.89 -16.80
CA LYS A 65 -0.47 -0.57 -16.81
C LYS A 65 0.67 -0.49 -17.82
N GLU A 66 0.57 0.46 -18.74
CA GLU A 66 1.64 0.86 -19.67
C GLU A 66 2.70 1.71 -18.96
N LEU A 67 3.19 1.21 -17.82
CA LEU A 67 4.26 1.85 -17.05
C LEU A 67 5.56 1.05 -17.19
N PRO A 68 6.73 1.73 -17.15
CA PRO A 68 8.02 1.04 -17.11
C PRO A 68 8.19 0.19 -15.83
N HIS A 69 7.36 0.47 -14.82
CA HIS A 69 7.36 -0.19 -13.51
C HIS A 69 5.94 -0.67 -13.22
N ARG A 70 5.76 -1.99 -13.12
CA ARG A 70 4.43 -2.61 -12.97
C ARG A 70 4.19 -3.23 -11.59
N HIS A 71 5.19 -3.19 -10.72
CA HIS A 71 5.02 -3.64 -9.34
C HIS A 71 4.64 -2.46 -8.46
N LEU A 72 3.43 -2.44 -7.92
CA LEU A 72 3.08 -1.49 -6.87
C LEU A 72 3.63 -2.00 -5.56
N LYS A 73 4.40 -1.15 -4.87
CA LYS A 73 4.87 -1.37 -3.51
C LYS A 73 4.06 -0.49 -2.56
N VAL A 74 3.36 -1.11 -1.62
CA VAL A 74 2.65 -0.42 -0.53
C VAL A 74 3.38 -0.67 0.78
N ILE A 75 3.76 0.40 1.47
CA ILE A 75 4.46 0.32 2.75
C ILE A 75 3.46 0.52 3.87
N VAL A 76 3.37 -0.46 4.76
CA VAL A 76 2.45 -0.47 5.90
C VAL A 76 3.24 -0.49 7.20
N ARG A 77 2.81 0.32 8.17
CA ARG A 77 3.27 0.21 9.56
C ARG A 77 2.16 -0.29 10.46
N TYR A 78 2.45 -1.30 11.26
CA TYR A 78 1.57 -1.85 12.29
C TYR A 78 1.97 -1.35 13.67
N LEU A 79 0.97 -0.89 14.42
CA LEU A 79 1.06 -0.49 15.81
C LEU A 79 -0.15 -1.09 16.54
N ASN A 80 0.10 -1.85 17.61
CA ASN A 80 -0.95 -2.44 18.46
C ASN A 80 -2.02 -3.22 17.66
N GLY A 81 -1.59 -4.02 16.69
CA GLY A 81 -2.46 -4.88 15.88
C GLY A 81 -3.15 -4.18 14.70
N ASN A 82 -3.11 -2.85 14.62
CA ASN A 82 -3.68 -2.07 13.51
C ASN A 82 -2.59 -1.49 12.63
N GLY A 83 -2.85 -1.44 11.32
CA GLY A 83 -1.95 -0.94 10.30
C GLY A 83 -2.38 0.42 9.74
N PHE A 84 -1.42 1.15 9.21
CA PHE A 84 -1.69 2.29 8.33
C PHE A 84 -0.68 2.33 7.18
N VAL A 85 -1.13 2.84 6.04
CA VAL A 85 -0.28 3.03 4.86
C VAL A 85 0.61 4.25 5.07
N ILE A 86 1.91 4.08 4.86
CA ILE A 86 2.90 5.18 4.92
C ILE A 86 3.05 5.83 3.54
N THR A 87 3.21 5.01 2.51
CA THR A 87 3.39 5.43 1.12
C THR A 87 3.11 4.27 0.18
N ALA A 88 2.85 4.58 -1.10
CA ALA A 88 2.72 3.60 -2.17
C ALA A 88 3.36 4.15 -3.46
N HIS A 89 4.11 3.31 -4.19
CA HIS A 89 4.71 3.69 -5.48
C HIS A 89 5.06 2.48 -6.34
N PHE A 90 5.12 2.70 -7.64
CA PHE A 90 5.57 1.69 -8.59
C PHE A 90 7.09 1.51 -8.54
N VAL A 91 7.54 0.26 -8.58
CA VAL A 91 8.95 -0.14 -8.61
C VAL A 91 9.20 -1.14 -9.73
N ARG A 92 10.44 -1.21 -10.19
CA ARG A 92 10.85 -2.14 -11.26
C ARG A 92 10.89 -3.59 -10.76
N TYR A 93 11.44 -3.81 -9.56
CA TYR A 93 11.68 -5.13 -8.99
C TYR A 93 11.18 -5.21 -7.54
N ILE A 94 10.91 -6.44 -7.08
CA ILE A 94 10.57 -6.71 -5.69
C ILE A 94 11.89 -6.93 -4.92
N ASN A 95 12.08 -6.18 -3.83
CA ASN A 95 13.29 -6.20 -2.98
C ASN A 95 13.01 -6.71 -1.57
#